data_AF-A0A660VZQ1-F1
#
_entry.id   AF-A0A660VZQ1-F1
#
_cell.length_a   1.000
_cell.length_b   1.000
_cell.length_c   1.000
_cell.angle_alpha   90.00
_cell.angle_beta   90.00
_cell.angle_gamma   90.00
#
_symmetry.space_group_name_H-M   'P 1'
#
loop_
_entity.id
_entity.type
_entity.pdbx_description
1 polymer ?
#
loop_
_entity_poly.entity_id
_entity_poly.type
_entity_poly.pdbx_seq_one_letter_code
_entity_poly.pdbx_strand_id
1 'polypeptide(L)'
;MRERERRYRSSRIDRTVELPRGIFGGNKSVKYGLLVVFLCVLVIEFYNTAQQKHLTGPIDDIFRRDPDNLIIVYPTRGSDSGLLREYAHKVSALLGKKLKADILVYPDSEIDEEILKNYSLILYGPAEQNLVSVELKEYFPFRFKDRGVYLGETYYDQKNWRLVFIVPNPYNEKHYVLVYTGPTAKDVVGINFIEHPNFTRHDKTDYVFAVGRKIVEQGFFEKKSDSRWVLAR
;
A
#
# COMPACT_ATOMS: atom_id res chain seq x y z
N MET A 1 -23.86 -23.19 -75.95
CA MET A 1 -23.62 -22.37 -74.73
C MET A 1 -24.73 -22.45 -73.66
N ARG A 2 -25.82 -23.20 -73.82
CA ARG A 2 -26.93 -23.24 -72.81
C ARG A 2 -26.91 -24.45 -71.85
N GLU A 3 -25.91 -25.32 -71.95
CA GLU A 3 -25.86 -26.61 -71.23
C GLU A 3 -24.82 -26.65 -70.10
N ARG A 4 -23.82 -25.75 -70.12
CA ARG A 4 -22.85 -25.59 -69.01
C ARG A 4 -23.43 -24.81 -67.82
N GLU A 5 -24.38 -23.91 -68.05
CA GLU A 5 -25.03 -23.15 -66.97
C GLU A 5 -26.01 -23.99 -66.14
N ARG A 6 -26.59 -25.07 -66.71
CA ARG A 6 -27.49 -25.96 -65.97
C ARG A 6 -26.76 -26.83 -64.94
N ARG A 7 -25.50 -27.19 -65.20
CA ARG A 7 -24.69 -27.98 -64.26
C ARG A 7 -24.10 -27.17 -63.10
N TYR A 8 -24.04 -25.84 -63.22
CA TYR A 8 -23.54 -24.97 -62.15
C TYR A 8 -24.62 -24.58 -61.12
N ARG A 9 -25.91 -24.78 -61.45
CA ARG A 9 -27.05 -24.39 -60.60
C ARG A 9 -27.58 -25.50 -59.69
N SER A 10 -27.13 -26.75 -59.83
CA SER A 10 -27.68 -27.89 -59.05
C SER A 10 -26.86 -28.30 -57.82
N SER A 11 -25.80 -27.58 -57.46
CA SER A 11 -24.97 -27.90 -56.27
C SER A 11 -25.23 -26.99 -55.06
N ARG A 12 -26.13 -26.00 -55.17
CA ARG A 12 -26.66 -25.29 -54.00
C ARG A 12 -27.80 -26.09 -53.40
N ILE A 13 -27.44 -27.21 -52.78
CA ILE A 13 -28.21 -27.75 -51.68
C ILE A 13 -28.22 -26.65 -50.63
N ASP A 14 -29.43 -26.19 -50.31
CA ASP A 14 -29.73 -25.27 -49.23
C ASP A 14 -29.26 -25.90 -47.92
N ARG A 15 -27.98 -25.72 -47.59
CA ARG A 15 -27.49 -25.96 -46.24
C ARG A 15 -27.99 -24.77 -45.44
N THR A 16 -29.19 -24.89 -44.89
CA THR A 16 -29.54 -24.19 -43.66
C THR A 16 -28.39 -24.40 -42.70
N VAL A 17 -27.60 -23.36 -42.49
CA VAL A 17 -26.58 -23.33 -41.42
C VAL A 17 -27.37 -23.37 -40.13
N GLU A 18 -27.60 -24.57 -39.60
CA GLU A 18 -27.98 -24.71 -38.21
C GLU A 18 -26.82 -24.15 -37.40
N LEU A 19 -26.98 -22.93 -36.90
CA LEU A 19 -26.13 -22.38 -35.87
C LEU A 19 -26.05 -23.45 -34.77
N PRO A 20 -24.83 -23.81 -34.29
CA PRO A 20 -24.71 -24.78 -33.21
C PRO A 20 -25.63 -24.30 -32.09
N ARG A 21 -26.60 -25.14 -31.72
CA ARG A 21 -27.48 -24.87 -30.58
C ARG A 21 -26.54 -24.49 -29.46
N GLY A 22 -26.59 -23.22 -29.07
CA GLY A 22 -25.66 -22.69 -28.09
C GLY A 22 -25.64 -23.59 -26.87
N ILE A 23 -24.54 -23.57 -26.13
CA ILE A 23 -24.32 -24.32 -24.89
C ILE A 23 -25.48 -24.15 -23.87
N PHE A 24 -26.42 -23.23 -24.14
CA PHE A 24 -27.63 -22.89 -23.40
C PHE A 24 -28.94 -23.40 -24.03
N GLY A 25 -28.91 -24.53 -24.74
CA GLY A 25 -30.07 -25.21 -25.31
C GLY A 25 -30.75 -26.21 -24.36
N GLY A 26 -31.00 -25.86 -23.09
CA GLY A 26 -31.63 -26.79 -22.14
C GLY A 26 -32.24 -26.10 -20.93
N ASN A 27 -33.42 -26.57 -20.52
CA ASN A 27 -34.18 -26.31 -19.28
C ASN A 27 -34.16 -24.88 -18.69
N LYS A 28 -35.33 -24.21 -18.68
CA LYS A 28 -35.51 -22.87 -18.10
C LYS A 28 -34.95 -22.76 -16.68
N SER A 29 -35.08 -23.81 -15.85
CA SER A 29 -34.57 -23.82 -14.47
C SER A 29 -33.05 -23.73 -14.39
N VAL A 30 -32.31 -24.32 -15.35
CA VAL A 30 -30.84 -24.22 -15.42
C VAL A 30 -30.42 -22.80 -15.81
N LYS A 31 -31.17 -22.16 -16.73
CA LYS A 31 -30.92 -20.77 -17.12
C LYS A 31 -31.14 -19.78 -15.97
N TYR A 32 -32.23 -19.95 -15.22
CA TYR A 32 -32.49 -19.12 -14.04
C TYR A 32 -31.49 -19.38 -12.92
N GLY A 33 -31.10 -20.64 -12.69
CA GLY A 33 -30.04 -20.99 -11.74
C GLY A 33 -28.70 -20.31 -12.08
N LEU A 34 -28.27 -20.37 -13.34
CA LEU A 34 -27.03 -19.73 -13.79
C LEU A 34 -27.09 -18.20 -13.70
N LEU A 35 -28.25 -17.60 -14.02
CA LEU A 35 -28.49 -16.16 -13.87
C LEU A 35 -28.36 -15.72 -12.41
N VAL A 36 -28.91 -16.50 -11.47
CA VAL A 36 -28.80 -16.23 -10.02
C VAL A 36 -27.35 -16.34 -9.56
N VAL A 37 -26.62 -17.37 -9.99
CA VAL A 37 -25.19 -17.51 -9.66
C VAL A 37 -24.39 -16.32 -10.19
N PHE A 38 -24.64 -15.90 -11.43
CA PHE A 38 -23.98 -14.73 -12.03
C PHE A 38 -24.32 -13.43 -11.30
N LEU A 39 -25.59 -13.22 -10.93
CA LEU A 39 -26.01 -12.09 -10.10
C LEU A 39 -25.35 -12.12 -8.72
N CYS A 40 -25.22 -13.29 -8.07
CA CYS A 40 -24.50 -13.43 -6.81
C CYS A 40 -23.02 -13.06 -6.98
N VAL A 41 -22.36 -13.51 -8.05
CA VAL A 41 -20.97 -13.15 -8.36
C VAL A 41 -20.85 -11.64 -8.56
N LEU A 42 -21.73 -11.02 -9.34
CA LEU A 42 -21.75 -9.57 -9.54
C LEU A 42 -22.01 -8.79 -8.25
N VAL A 43 -22.91 -9.27 -7.39
CA VAL A 43 -23.17 -8.65 -6.07
C VAL A 43 -21.95 -8.78 -5.17
N ILE A 44 -21.27 -9.93 -5.17
CA ILE A 44 -20.03 -10.14 -4.41
C ILE A 44 -18.91 -9.24 -4.95
N GLU A 45 -18.71 -9.18 -6.26
CA GLU A 45 -17.73 -8.29 -6.89
C GLU A 45 -18.02 -6.83 -6.60
N PHE A 46 -19.28 -6.41 -6.75
CA PHE A 46 -19.72 -5.05 -6.42
C PHE A 46 -19.49 -4.73 -4.94
N TYR A 47 -19.85 -5.64 -4.04
CA TYR A 47 -19.64 -5.47 -2.60
C TYR A 47 -18.15 -5.39 -2.26
N ASN A 48 -17.33 -6.24 -2.88
CA ASN A 48 -15.88 -6.21 -2.72
C ASN A 48 -15.28 -4.90 -3.23
N THR A 49 -15.66 -4.44 -4.42
CA THR A 49 -15.22 -3.15 -4.97
C THR A 49 -15.68 -1.95 -4.13
N ALA A 50 -16.88 -2.03 -3.54
CA ALA A 50 -17.41 -1.00 -2.66
C ALA A 50 -16.68 -0.94 -1.30
N GLN A 51 -16.34 -2.09 -0.72
CA GLN A 51 -15.63 -2.19 0.56
C GLN A 51 -14.11 -1.95 0.45
N GLN A 52 -13.51 -2.21 -0.72
CA GLN A 52 -12.07 -2.08 -0.98
C GLN A 52 -11.52 -0.64 -0.93
N LYS A 53 -12.31 0.40 -0.62
CA LYS A 53 -11.85 1.79 -0.77
C LYS A 53 -11.24 2.44 0.47
N HIS A 54 -11.55 1.96 1.68
CA HIS A 54 -11.08 2.64 2.90
C HIS A 54 -9.83 1.96 3.47
N LEU A 55 -8.82 2.77 3.74
CA LEU A 55 -7.65 2.34 4.48
C LEU A 55 -8.03 2.05 5.93
N THR A 56 -7.60 0.91 6.44
CA THR A 56 -7.99 0.45 7.78
C THR A 56 -6.82 0.38 8.75
N GLY A 57 -5.58 0.43 8.28
CA GLY A 57 -4.46 -0.09 9.07
C GLY A 57 -4.69 -1.57 9.43
N PRO A 58 -3.94 -2.16 10.38
CA PRO A 58 -2.75 -1.63 11.06
C PRO A 58 -1.55 -1.49 10.11
N ILE A 59 -0.35 -1.21 10.63
CA ILE A 59 0.87 -1.04 9.81
C ILE A 59 1.07 -2.16 8.79
N ASP A 60 0.80 -3.43 9.12
CA ASP A 60 0.95 -4.55 8.17
C ASP A 60 0.00 -4.50 6.96
N ASP A 61 -1.02 -3.64 6.97
CA ASP A 61 -2.00 -3.52 5.88
C ASP A 61 -1.39 -3.01 4.57
N ILE A 62 -0.39 -2.13 4.64
CA ILE A 62 0.34 -1.64 3.47
C ILE A 62 0.94 -2.78 2.63
N PHE A 63 1.47 -3.81 3.29
CA PHE A 63 2.15 -4.93 2.62
C PHE A 63 1.18 -5.97 2.05
N ARG A 64 -0.07 -5.98 2.53
CA ARG A 64 -1.09 -6.96 2.12
C ARG A 64 -1.93 -6.46 0.95
N ARG A 65 -2.19 -5.15 0.89
CA ARG A 65 -3.13 -4.57 -0.06
C ARG A 65 -2.51 -4.26 -1.41
N ASP A 66 -1.30 -3.72 -1.41
CA ASP A 66 -0.68 -3.20 -2.63
C ASP A 66 0.84 -3.44 -2.65
N PRO A 67 1.27 -4.71 -2.67
CA PRO A 67 2.70 -5.06 -2.60
C PRO A 67 3.49 -4.60 -3.83
N ASP A 68 2.83 -4.37 -4.97
CA ASP A 68 3.45 -3.98 -6.23
C ASP A 68 3.64 -2.45 -6.37
N ASN A 69 2.90 -1.64 -5.60
CA ASN A 69 3.04 -0.18 -5.60
C ASN A 69 3.66 0.34 -4.30
N LEU A 70 4.80 -0.24 -3.91
CA LEU A 70 5.58 0.18 -2.74
C LEU A 70 6.87 0.88 -3.17
N ILE A 71 7.11 2.07 -2.62
CA ILE A 71 8.38 2.78 -2.76
C ILE A 71 8.98 3.05 -1.38
N ILE A 72 10.25 2.67 -1.21
CA ILE A 72 11.04 3.06 -0.05
C ILE A 72 11.73 4.39 -0.34
N VAL A 73 11.61 5.34 0.59
CA VAL A 73 12.18 6.68 0.47
C VAL A 73 13.17 6.93 1.60
N TYR A 74 14.39 7.35 1.26
CA TYR A 74 15.42 7.74 2.23
C TYR A 74 15.72 9.25 2.12
N PRO A 75 16.18 9.88 3.21
CA PRO A 75 16.40 11.32 3.21
C PRO A 75 17.70 11.69 2.50
N THR A 76 17.70 12.81 1.77
CA THR A 76 18.93 13.38 1.18
C THR A 76 19.60 14.41 2.08
N ARG A 77 18.88 14.95 3.07
CA ARG A 77 19.43 15.90 4.06
C ARG A 77 20.01 15.16 5.26
N GLY A 78 20.97 15.80 5.92
CA GLY A 78 21.67 15.26 7.10
C GLY A 78 22.98 14.56 6.73
N SER A 79 23.91 14.52 7.69
CA SER A 79 25.26 13.96 7.49
C SER A 79 25.27 12.45 7.20
N ASP A 80 24.21 11.76 7.60
CA ASP A 80 24.16 10.29 7.64
C ASP A 80 23.20 9.71 6.57
N SER A 81 22.87 10.47 5.52
CA SER A 81 21.97 10.05 4.43
C SER A 81 22.45 8.78 3.72
N GLY A 82 23.77 8.61 3.56
CA GLY A 82 24.37 7.39 3.00
C GLY A 82 24.03 6.12 3.80
N LEU A 83 23.99 6.22 5.14
CA LEU A 83 23.66 5.11 6.04
C LEU A 83 22.20 4.66 5.84
N LEU A 84 21.28 5.61 5.67
CA LEU A 84 19.87 5.33 5.41
C LEU A 84 19.62 4.84 3.98
N ARG A 85 20.39 5.32 3.00
CA ARG A 85 20.36 4.81 1.63
C ARG A 85 20.74 3.32 1.58
N GLU A 86 21.87 2.95 2.20
CA GLU A 86 22.29 1.55 2.27
C GLU A 86 21.25 0.68 2.99
N TYR A 87 20.71 1.20 4.10
CA TYR A 87 19.66 0.52 4.85
C TYR A 87 18.39 0.31 4.00
N ALA A 88 17.94 1.34 3.28
CA ALA A 88 16.76 1.28 2.41
C ALA A 88 16.92 0.22 1.32
N HIS A 89 18.06 0.15 0.63
CA HIS A 89 18.33 -0.89 -0.36
C HIS A 89 18.35 -2.29 0.25
N LYS A 90 18.93 -2.45 1.45
CA LYS A 90 18.91 -3.73 2.16
C LYS A 90 17.49 -4.17 2.52
N VAL A 91 16.65 -3.25 3.01
CA VAL A 91 15.24 -3.53 3.30
C VAL A 91 14.48 -3.87 2.02
N SER A 92 14.64 -3.11 0.94
CA SER A 92 14.03 -3.38 -0.37
C SER A 92 14.32 -4.81 -0.84
N ALA A 93 15.58 -5.24 -0.82
CA ALA A 93 15.95 -6.59 -1.26
C ALA A 93 15.29 -7.71 -0.43
N LEU A 94 15.26 -7.55 0.89
CA LEU A 94 14.70 -8.56 1.80
C LEU A 94 13.16 -8.57 1.77
N LEU A 95 12.55 -7.39 1.80
CA LEU A 95 11.10 -7.23 1.76
C LEU A 95 10.56 -7.63 0.39
N GLY A 96 11.21 -7.24 -0.70
CA GLY A 96 10.85 -7.63 -2.05
C GLY A 96 10.89 -9.15 -2.24
N LYS A 97 11.91 -9.83 -1.70
CA LYS A 97 11.95 -11.30 -1.67
C LYS A 97 10.77 -11.90 -0.88
N LYS A 98 10.41 -11.30 0.26
CA LYS A 98 9.31 -11.77 1.12
C LYS A 98 7.94 -11.60 0.44
N LEU A 99 7.74 -10.45 -0.22
CA LEU A 99 6.49 -10.11 -0.90
C LEU A 99 6.40 -10.64 -2.33
N LYS A 100 7.53 -11.10 -2.90
CA LYS A 100 7.68 -11.45 -4.31
C LYS A 100 7.34 -10.29 -5.25
N ALA A 101 7.77 -9.08 -4.87
CA ALA A 101 7.54 -7.84 -5.60
C ALA A 101 8.86 -7.03 -5.68
N ASP A 102 9.00 -6.22 -6.73
CA ASP A 102 10.15 -5.32 -6.88
C ASP A 102 9.86 -4.00 -6.15
N ILE A 103 10.57 -3.77 -5.04
CA ILE A 103 10.37 -2.58 -4.21
C ILE A 103 11.38 -1.52 -4.59
N LEU A 104 10.91 -0.46 -5.21
CA LEU A 104 11.76 0.65 -5.65
C LEU A 104 12.32 1.43 -4.45
N VAL A 105 13.50 2.02 -4.62
CA VAL A 105 14.16 2.85 -3.60
C VAL A 105 14.53 4.18 -4.21
N TYR A 106 14.03 5.27 -3.63
CA TYR A 106 14.24 6.63 -4.12
C TYR A 106 14.81 7.54 -3.02
N PRO A 107 15.68 8.50 -3.36
CA PRO A 107 15.93 9.64 -2.49
C PRO A 107 14.68 10.52 -2.39
N ASP A 108 14.44 11.12 -1.24
CA ASP A 108 13.32 12.05 -1.01
C ASP A 108 13.28 13.24 -1.98
N SER A 109 14.43 13.67 -2.53
CA SER A 109 14.54 14.77 -3.49
C SER A 109 14.06 14.41 -4.90
N GLU A 110 13.84 13.13 -5.18
CA GLU A 110 13.34 12.63 -6.48
C GLU A 110 11.86 12.22 -6.40
N ILE A 111 11.21 12.41 -5.25
CA ILE A 111 9.79 12.15 -5.09
C ILE A 111 9.01 13.35 -5.62
N ASP A 112 8.22 13.13 -6.66
CA ASP A 112 7.33 14.12 -7.24
C ASP A 112 5.85 13.80 -6.96
N GLU A 113 4.96 14.67 -7.45
CA GLU A 113 3.52 14.52 -7.26
C GLU A 113 2.95 13.28 -7.98
N GLU A 114 3.55 12.83 -9.09
CA GLU A 114 3.12 11.63 -9.80
C GLU A 114 3.39 10.39 -8.94
N ILE A 115 4.58 10.30 -8.34
CA ILE A 115 4.92 9.25 -7.39
C ILE A 115 3.98 9.31 -6.17
N LEU A 116 3.77 10.49 -5.59
CA LEU A 116 2.89 10.68 -4.44
C LEU A 116 1.45 10.23 -4.73
N LYS A 117 0.95 10.34 -5.95
CA LYS A 117 -0.43 9.94 -6.28
C LYS A 117 -0.59 8.44 -6.54
N ASN A 118 0.46 7.75 -6.97
CA ASN A 118 0.33 6.40 -7.52
C ASN A 118 0.93 5.29 -6.62
N TYR A 119 1.67 5.66 -5.57
CA TYR A 119 2.39 4.69 -4.74
C TYR A 119 2.10 4.86 -3.25
N SER A 120 2.18 3.75 -2.52
CA SER A 120 2.36 3.81 -1.07
C SER A 120 3.84 4.01 -0.75
N LEU A 121 4.12 4.90 0.18
CA LEU A 121 5.48 5.31 0.52
C LEU A 121 5.91 4.75 1.88
N ILE A 122 7.14 4.27 1.95
CA ILE A 122 7.81 3.84 3.18
C ILE A 122 8.96 4.81 3.45
N LEU A 123 8.74 5.77 4.34
CA LEU A 123 9.68 6.84 4.65
C LEU A 123 10.61 6.43 5.78
N TYR A 124 11.93 6.52 5.56
CA TYR A 124 12.94 6.31 6.59
C TYR A 124 13.61 7.62 7.01
N GLY A 125 14.08 7.64 8.26
CA GLY A 125 14.99 8.65 8.80
C GLY A 125 14.31 9.65 9.73
N PRO A 126 15.08 10.60 10.31
CA PRO A 126 14.51 11.68 11.09
C PRO A 126 13.47 12.46 10.28
N ALA A 127 12.27 12.65 10.83
CA ALA A 127 11.15 13.25 10.10
C ALA A 127 11.48 14.64 9.56
N GLU A 128 12.28 15.43 10.29
CA GLU A 128 12.73 16.76 9.85
C GLU A 128 13.81 16.73 8.75
N GLN A 129 14.41 15.58 8.47
CA GLN A 129 15.46 15.40 7.45
C GLN A 129 14.95 14.79 6.15
N ASN A 130 13.79 14.12 6.16
CA ASN A 130 13.16 13.58 4.96
C ASN A 130 12.20 14.63 4.36
N LEU A 131 12.49 15.10 3.14
CA LEU A 131 11.74 16.15 2.45
C LEU A 131 10.26 15.80 2.31
N VAL A 132 9.93 14.55 1.99
CA VAL A 132 8.55 14.07 1.90
C VAL A 132 7.88 14.10 3.28
N SER A 133 8.56 13.67 4.33
CA SER A 133 8.03 13.76 5.70
C SER A 133 7.76 15.20 6.13
N VAL A 134 8.63 16.15 5.74
CA VAL A 134 8.45 17.58 6.03
C VAL A 134 7.24 18.15 5.30
N GLU A 135 7.04 17.76 4.04
CA GLU A 135 5.89 18.16 3.24
C GLU A 135 4.57 17.63 3.84
N LEU A 136 4.57 16.37 4.28
CA LEU A 136 3.38 15.68 4.79
C LEU A 136 3.12 15.91 6.29
N LYS A 137 3.97 16.68 6.99
CA LYS A 137 3.96 16.80 8.46
C LYS A 137 2.61 17.20 9.05
N GLU A 138 1.84 18.04 8.36
CA GLU A 138 0.54 18.56 8.84
C GLU A 138 -0.56 17.48 8.83
N TYR A 139 -0.32 16.38 8.12
CA TYR A 139 -1.20 15.20 8.07
C TYR A 139 -0.78 14.14 9.10
N PHE A 140 0.39 14.28 9.73
CA PHE A 140 0.85 13.31 10.72
C PHE A 140 0.14 13.51 12.07
N PRO A 141 -0.27 12.43 12.75
CA PRO A 141 -0.88 12.47 14.08
C PRO A 141 0.08 12.96 15.19
N PHE A 142 1.37 13.08 14.87
CA PHE A 142 2.43 13.43 15.80
C PHE A 142 3.05 14.77 15.43
N ARG A 143 3.42 15.52 16.46
CA ARG A 143 4.18 16.75 16.30
C ARG A 143 5.65 16.47 16.56
N PHE A 144 6.48 16.78 15.58
CA PHE A 144 7.93 16.74 15.71
C PHE A 144 8.45 18.13 16.04
N LYS A 145 9.50 18.19 16.86
CA LYS A 145 10.21 19.42 17.15
C LYS A 145 11.66 19.09 17.43
N ASP A 146 12.57 19.73 16.70
CA ASP A 146 14.00 19.52 16.83
C ASP A 146 14.34 18.02 16.62
N ARG A 147 14.82 17.32 17.66
CA ARG A 147 15.07 15.88 17.62
C ARG A 147 14.09 15.07 18.46
N GLY A 148 13.01 15.70 18.91
CA GLY A 148 12.00 15.09 19.74
C GLY A 148 10.65 14.94 19.06
N VAL A 149 9.76 14.26 19.76
CA VAL A 149 8.39 14.03 19.32
C VAL A 149 7.42 14.18 20.48
N TYR A 150 6.25 14.74 20.20
CA TYR A 150 5.16 14.81 21.14
C TYR A 150 4.23 13.60 20.99
N LEU A 151 3.97 12.91 22.09
CA LEU A 151 2.87 11.96 22.25
C LEU A 151 1.80 12.60 23.13
N GLY A 152 0.71 13.04 22.51
CA GLY A 152 -0.25 13.93 23.16
C GLY A 152 0.46 15.19 23.67
N GLU A 153 0.37 15.44 24.98
CA GLU A 153 1.02 16.59 25.63
C GLU A 153 2.46 16.30 26.09
N THR A 154 2.92 15.05 26.01
CA THR A 154 4.25 14.65 26.52
C THR A 154 5.30 14.78 25.44
N TYR A 155 6.35 15.57 25.70
CA TYR A 155 7.50 15.70 24.81
C TYR A 155 8.59 14.68 25.16
N TYR A 156 9.07 13.97 24.14
CA TYR A 156 10.18 13.03 24.25
C TYR A 156 11.36 13.55 23.43
N ASP A 157 12.42 13.97 24.11
CA ASP A 157 13.69 14.43 23.54
C ASP A 157 14.83 13.39 23.71
N GLN A 158 14.51 12.21 24.22
CA GLN A 158 15.49 11.18 24.54
C GLN A 158 16.25 10.74 23.27
N LYS A 159 17.56 10.54 23.41
CA LYS A 159 18.32 9.80 22.37
C LYS A 159 17.79 8.37 22.33
N ASN A 160 17.68 7.76 21.15
CA ASN A 160 17.21 6.39 20.89
C ASN A 160 15.70 6.11 20.85
N TRP A 161 14.84 7.12 20.86
CA TRP A 161 13.43 6.88 20.56
C TRP A 161 13.24 6.49 19.09
N ARG A 162 12.24 5.65 18.82
CA ARG A 162 11.78 5.28 17.48
C ARG A 162 10.27 5.37 17.45
N LEU A 163 9.75 5.92 16.38
CA LEU A 163 8.33 5.97 16.10
C LEU A 163 8.09 5.33 14.74
N VAL A 164 7.23 4.32 14.72
CA VAL A 164 6.72 3.70 13.50
C VAL A 164 5.23 3.97 13.45
N PHE A 165 4.73 4.54 12.35
CA PHE A 165 3.31 4.79 12.20
C PHE A 165 2.88 4.79 10.74
N ILE A 166 1.61 4.47 10.51
CA ILE A 166 0.99 4.45 9.19
C ILE A 166 -0.16 5.44 9.11
N VAL A 167 -0.26 6.17 8.00
CA VAL A 167 -1.36 7.10 7.72
C VAL A 167 -1.77 7.02 6.24
N PRO A 168 -2.97 7.48 5.89
CA PRO A 168 -3.35 7.70 4.51
C PRO A 168 -2.41 8.69 3.83
N ASN A 169 -2.14 8.46 2.55
CA ASN A 169 -1.46 9.43 1.71
C ASN A 169 -2.46 10.55 1.34
N PRO A 170 -2.20 11.82 1.70
CA PRO A 170 -3.13 12.91 1.43
C PRO A 170 -3.26 13.24 -0.07
N TYR A 171 -2.31 12.81 -0.90
CA TYR A 171 -2.39 12.96 -2.35
C TYR A 171 -3.29 11.91 -3.01
N ASN A 172 -3.48 10.76 -2.36
CA ASN A 172 -4.41 9.72 -2.77
C ASN A 172 -4.71 8.78 -1.59
N GLU A 173 -5.92 8.90 -1.02
CA GLU A 173 -6.37 8.16 0.16
C GLU A 173 -6.51 6.64 -0.06
N LYS A 174 -6.17 6.12 -1.26
CA LYS A 174 -6.04 4.67 -1.52
C LYS A 174 -4.66 4.11 -1.20
N HIS A 175 -3.67 4.98 -1.00
CA HIS A 175 -2.29 4.61 -0.72
C HIS A 175 -1.88 5.03 0.69
N TYR A 176 -0.91 4.33 1.25
CA TYR A 176 -0.40 4.61 2.59
C TYR A 176 0.89 5.43 2.55
N VAL A 177 1.15 6.11 3.66
CA VAL A 177 2.47 6.58 4.06
C VAL A 177 2.83 5.89 5.37
N LEU A 178 3.81 5.00 5.32
CA LEU A 178 4.40 4.34 6.48
C LEU A 178 5.72 5.03 6.83
N VAL A 179 5.83 5.51 8.06
CA VAL A 179 6.97 6.31 8.51
C VAL A 179 7.75 5.55 9.58
N TYR A 180 9.05 5.40 9.36
CA TYR A 180 10.04 4.89 10.32
C TYR A 180 10.99 6.01 10.70
N THR A 181 10.79 6.58 11.89
CA THR A 181 11.52 7.79 12.30
C THR A 181 12.10 7.71 13.71
N GLY A 182 13.05 8.60 13.99
CA GLY A 182 13.84 8.69 15.21
C GLY A 182 14.69 9.96 15.22
N PRO A 183 15.41 10.25 16.34
CA PRO A 183 16.26 11.44 16.46
C PRO A 183 17.37 11.52 15.41
N THR A 184 17.93 10.37 15.03
CA THR A 184 19.05 10.26 14.09
C THR A 184 18.89 9.07 13.15
N ALA A 185 19.66 9.06 12.06
CA ALA A 185 19.76 7.91 11.15
C ALA A 185 20.11 6.61 11.88
N LYS A 186 21.02 6.69 12.86
CA LYS A 186 21.47 5.53 13.64
C LYS A 186 20.38 4.92 14.50
N ASP A 187 19.36 5.68 14.89
CA ASP A 187 18.23 5.18 15.67
C ASP A 187 17.23 4.42 14.76
N VAL A 188 17.19 4.77 13.47
CA VAL A 188 16.29 4.17 12.48
C VAL A 188 16.90 2.93 11.82
N VAL A 189 18.21 2.92 11.59
CA VAL A 189 18.87 1.76 10.96
C VAL A 189 18.63 0.49 11.79
N GLY A 190 18.22 -0.57 11.10
CA GLY A 190 17.91 -1.88 11.68
C GLY A 190 16.55 -1.97 12.37
N ILE A 191 15.68 -0.96 12.25
CA ILE A 191 14.35 -0.97 12.89
C ILE A 191 13.46 -2.16 12.48
N ASN A 192 13.69 -2.74 11.30
CA ASN A 192 12.93 -3.86 10.76
C ASN A 192 13.58 -5.24 11.00
N PHE A 193 14.75 -5.31 11.63
CA PHE A 193 15.52 -6.56 11.77
C PHE A 193 15.60 -7.03 13.21
N ILE A 194 15.00 -8.19 13.51
CA ILE A 194 14.83 -8.75 14.87
C ILE A 194 16.12 -8.76 15.69
N GLU A 195 17.24 -9.12 15.06
CA GLU A 195 18.56 -9.22 15.73
C GLU A 195 19.21 -7.86 16.00
N HIS A 196 18.66 -6.76 15.47
CA HIS A 196 19.23 -5.43 15.62
C HIS A 196 18.77 -4.77 16.93
N PRO A 197 19.64 -4.02 17.65
CA PRO A 197 19.25 -3.31 18.87
C PRO A 197 18.07 -2.36 18.70
N ASN A 198 17.92 -1.80 17.49
CA ASN A 198 16.84 -0.90 17.12
C ASN A 198 15.59 -1.60 16.59
N PHE A 199 15.49 -2.93 16.64
CA PHE A 199 14.27 -3.61 16.23
C PHE A 199 13.04 -3.06 16.99
N THR A 200 12.00 -2.73 16.23
CA THR A 200 10.71 -2.33 16.79
C THR A 200 9.64 -3.21 16.18
N ARG A 201 8.93 -3.99 16.99
CA ARG A 201 7.79 -4.78 16.52
C ARG A 201 6.59 -3.84 16.31
N HIS A 202 5.96 -3.87 15.13
CA HIS A 202 4.96 -2.87 14.75
C HIS A 202 3.75 -3.39 13.97
N ASP A 203 3.62 -4.71 13.82
CA ASP A 203 2.71 -5.35 12.85
C ASP A 203 1.20 -5.11 13.12
N LYS A 204 0.80 -4.89 14.38
CA LYS A 204 -0.60 -5.05 14.82
C LYS A 204 -1.33 -3.76 15.16
N THR A 205 -0.66 -2.63 15.13
CA THR A 205 -1.19 -1.32 15.53
C THR A 205 -0.97 -0.30 14.42
N ASP A 206 -1.63 0.86 14.51
CA ASP A 206 -1.39 1.94 13.53
C ASP A 206 -0.11 2.72 13.85
N TYR A 207 0.31 2.70 15.12
CA TYR A 207 1.60 3.21 15.55
C TYR A 207 2.24 2.41 16.68
N VAL A 208 3.56 2.55 16.78
CA VAL A 208 4.39 2.08 17.89
C VAL A 208 5.46 3.12 18.19
N PHE A 209 5.50 3.56 19.44
CA PHE A 209 6.56 4.40 19.99
C PHE A 209 7.41 3.59 20.97
N ALA A 210 8.71 3.55 20.73
CA ALA A 210 9.66 2.78 21.52
C ALA A 210 10.87 3.63 21.92
N VAL A 211 11.40 3.37 23.11
CA VAL A 211 12.62 3.99 23.63
C VAL A 211 13.57 2.87 24.05
N GLY A 212 14.77 2.84 23.49
CA GLY A 212 15.74 1.76 23.72
C GLY A 212 15.22 0.39 23.23
N ARG A 213 14.84 -0.52 24.13
CA ARG A 213 14.22 -1.82 23.77
C ARG A 213 12.75 -1.92 24.21
N LYS A 214 12.24 -0.88 24.87
CA LYS A 214 10.92 -0.89 25.46
C LYS A 214 9.93 -0.18 24.54
N ILE A 215 8.82 -0.84 24.22
CA ILE A 215 7.65 -0.16 23.67
C ILE A 215 7.05 0.66 24.81
N VAL A 216 7.03 1.99 24.62
CA VAL A 216 6.47 2.94 25.57
C VAL A 216 4.98 3.09 25.32
N GLU A 217 4.59 3.16 24.05
CA GLU A 217 3.19 3.30 23.63
C GLU A 217 2.96 2.64 22.28
N GLN A 218 1.76 2.13 22.04
CA GLN A 218 1.31 1.65 20.74
C GLN A 218 -0.21 1.66 20.72
N GLY A 219 -0.82 1.87 19.55
CA GLY A 219 -2.26 1.96 19.48
C GLY A 219 -2.81 2.15 18.08
N PHE A 220 -4.12 2.40 18.05
CA PHE A 220 -4.86 2.70 16.83
C PHE A 220 -5.22 4.18 16.80
N PHE A 221 -5.28 4.76 15.61
CA PHE A 221 -5.74 6.13 15.44
C PHE A 221 -7.26 6.23 15.40
N GLU A 222 -7.78 7.38 15.80
CA GLU A 222 -9.14 7.80 15.47
C GLU A 222 -9.19 8.21 13.99
N LYS A 223 -9.96 7.49 13.18
CA LYS A 223 -10.11 7.70 11.73
C LYS A 223 -11.22 8.71 11.44
N LYS A 224 -10.98 9.98 11.78
CA LYS A 224 -11.99 11.05 11.66
C LYS A 224 -12.32 11.42 10.22
N SER A 225 -11.35 11.27 9.32
CA SER A 225 -11.54 11.38 7.88
C SER A 225 -10.66 10.37 7.14
N ASP A 226 -10.95 10.17 5.85
CA ASP A 226 -10.20 9.26 4.98
C ASP A 226 -8.72 9.69 4.80
N SER A 227 -8.39 10.98 4.96
CA SER A 227 -7.03 11.54 4.85
C SER A 227 -6.38 11.94 6.17
N ARG A 228 -7.13 12.03 7.28
CA ARG A 228 -6.61 12.58 8.54
C ARG A 228 -6.95 11.68 9.72
N TRP A 229 -5.96 10.90 10.09
CA TRP A 229 -5.98 10.07 11.29
C TRP A 229 -5.38 10.86 12.45
N VAL A 230 -5.93 10.69 13.65
CA VAL A 230 -5.47 11.42 14.83
C VAL A 230 -5.22 10.46 15.99
N LEU A 231 -4.32 10.83 16.90
CA LEU A 231 -4.13 10.10 18.14
C LEU A 231 -5.45 10.01 18.91
N ALA A 232 -5.81 8.79 19.32
CA ALA A 232 -6.92 8.59 20.24
C ALA A 232 -6.58 9.27 21.57
N ARG A 233 -7.53 10.04 22.11
CA ARG A 233 -7.37 10.74 23.39
C ARG A 233 -7.63 9.82 24.58
#